data_AF-A0A2D3NDI2-F1
#
_entry.id   AF-A0A2D3NDI2-F1
#
_cell.length_a   1.000
_cell.length_b   1.000
_cell.length_c   1.000
_cell.angle_alpha   90.00
_cell.angle_beta   90.00
_cell.angle_gamma   90.00
#
_symmetry.space_group_name_H-M   'P 1'
#
loop_
_entity.id
_entity.type
_entity.pdbx_description
1 polymer ?
#
loop_
_entity_poly.entity_id
_entity_poly.type
_entity_poly.pdbx_seq_one_letter_code
_entity_poly.pdbx_strand_id
1 'polypeptide(L)'
;MKKIKHEKTGYDHKHTKKKEVGHMSMYASESVNQKDHQEVQQVKGNSGNTFEEKKQKLQDETQDYMYQQSSKFSSVSRNLVLGIIGTNWFLTYVDGKLRIPNLYLFASLLLGLMFLLVDVIHYFGDSVSYQKELYSLDGYKTEQDLIDKHESKMDKINKRSHIFIVAKFSLLVFASILFFIGLIIIFIKEVF
;
A
#
# COMPACT_ATOMS: atom_id res chain seq x y z
N MET A 1 -39.82 13.92 18.20
CA MET A 1 -38.60 14.51 18.79
C MET A 1 -37.85 13.44 19.57
N LYS A 2 -36.85 12.78 18.96
CA LYS A 2 -35.93 11.83 19.61
C LYS A 2 -34.55 12.05 19.01
N LYS A 3 -33.62 12.55 19.82
CA LYS A 3 -32.19 12.68 19.50
C LYS A 3 -31.51 11.35 19.84
N ILE A 4 -30.79 10.75 18.91
CA ILE A 4 -29.81 9.69 19.20
C ILE A 4 -28.45 10.22 18.73
N LYS A 5 -27.52 10.27 19.69
CA LYS A 5 -26.15 10.75 19.57
C LYS A 5 -25.33 9.78 18.72
N HIS A 6 -24.54 10.31 17.81
CA HIS A 6 -23.43 9.60 17.17
C HIS A 6 -22.28 9.43 18.16
N GLU A 7 -21.87 8.18 18.37
CA GLU A 7 -20.67 7.78 19.08
C GLU A 7 -19.48 7.84 18.10
N LYS A 8 -18.52 8.73 18.38
CA LYS A 8 -17.20 8.76 17.73
C LYS A 8 -16.23 8.05 18.67
N THR A 9 -15.77 6.86 18.29
CA THR A 9 -14.63 6.20 18.92
C THR A 9 -13.35 6.77 18.34
N GLY A 10 -12.69 7.63 19.12
CA GLY A 10 -11.33 8.09 18.86
C GLY A 10 -10.33 7.05 19.38
N TYR A 11 -9.41 6.62 18.51
CA TYR A 11 -8.19 5.92 18.92
C TYR A 11 -7.04 6.90 18.75
N ASP A 12 -6.60 7.44 19.88
CA ASP A 12 -5.50 8.40 20.02
C ASP A 12 -4.31 7.62 20.60
N HIS A 13 -3.29 7.32 19.79
CA HIS A 13 -2.08 6.62 20.24
C HIS A 13 -0.91 7.60 20.36
N LYS A 14 -0.77 8.18 21.57
CA LYS A 14 0.40 8.95 22.00
C LYS A 14 1.58 8.03 22.27
N HIS A 15 2.65 8.13 21.49
CA HIS A 15 3.97 7.66 21.90
C HIS A 15 4.72 8.76 22.67
N THR A 16 4.75 8.61 23.99
CA THR A 16 5.54 9.41 24.94
C THR A 16 7.02 9.04 24.83
N LYS A 17 7.90 9.98 24.47
CA LYS A 17 9.37 9.85 24.65
C LYS A 17 9.73 10.12 26.12
N LYS A 18 10.36 9.14 26.77
CA LYS A 18 11.04 9.28 28.07
C LYS A 18 12.21 10.27 27.93
N LYS A 19 12.26 11.27 28.81
CA LYS A 19 13.47 12.05 29.13
C LYS A 19 14.22 11.30 30.23
N GLU A 20 15.44 10.88 29.94
CA GLU A 20 16.41 10.53 30.98
C GLU A 20 16.98 11.82 31.57
N VAL A 21 16.99 11.87 32.90
CA VAL A 21 17.59 12.92 33.74
C VAL A 21 18.94 12.39 34.18
N GLY A 22 20.00 13.18 33.99
CA GLY A 22 21.34 12.84 34.43
C GLY A 22 22.26 14.04 34.54
N HIS A 23 22.60 14.36 35.78
CA HIS A 23 23.74 15.13 36.29
C HIS A 23 23.65 16.65 36.54
N MET A 24 24.08 16.95 37.77
CA MET A 24 24.11 18.20 38.52
C MET A 24 25.56 18.44 38.96
N SER A 25 26.10 19.65 38.78
CA SER A 25 26.61 20.53 39.85
C SER A 25 27.70 21.53 39.39
N MET A 26 27.45 22.81 39.73
CA MET A 26 28.35 23.88 40.23
C MET A 26 29.70 24.20 39.55
N TYR A 27 29.90 25.46 39.15
CA TYR A 27 30.69 26.48 39.89
C TYR A 27 30.46 27.90 39.32
N ALA A 28 30.66 28.90 40.17
CA ALA A 28 30.29 30.31 40.04
C ALA A 28 31.32 31.19 39.31
N SER A 29 30.87 32.33 38.73
CA SER A 29 31.21 33.71 39.16
C SER A 29 30.97 34.79 38.09
N GLU A 30 30.22 35.81 38.51
CA GLU A 30 30.36 37.27 38.29
C GLU A 30 30.63 37.91 36.90
N SER A 31 29.60 38.64 36.44
CA SER A 31 29.59 40.13 36.33
C SER A 31 29.49 40.81 34.94
N VAL A 32 28.69 41.88 34.96
CA VAL A 32 28.67 43.10 34.10
C VAL A 32 27.93 43.07 32.75
N ASN A 33 26.67 43.53 32.83
CA ASN A 33 26.09 44.72 32.16
C ASN A 33 26.33 44.96 30.64
N GLN A 34 25.19 45.14 29.94
CA GLN A 34 24.81 46.35 29.19
C GLN A 34 24.41 46.15 27.70
N LYS A 35 23.12 46.47 27.45
CA LYS A 35 22.49 47.07 26.26
C LYS A 35 22.24 46.24 24.99
N ASP A 36 20.94 46.06 24.74
CA ASP A 36 20.22 46.57 23.55
C ASP A 36 20.98 46.60 22.24
N HIS A 37 20.71 45.59 21.42
CA HIS A 37 20.28 45.70 20.01
C HIS A 37 20.63 44.40 19.28
N GLN A 38 19.79 43.38 19.44
CA GLN A 38 19.63 42.33 18.42
C GLN A 38 18.32 41.53 18.56
N GLU A 39 17.29 42.12 19.15
CA GLU A 39 15.92 41.75 18.76
C GLU A 39 15.65 42.37 17.39
N VAL A 40 16.01 41.66 16.32
CA VAL A 40 15.44 41.67 14.95
C VAL A 40 16.49 40.97 14.09
N GLN A 41 16.55 39.63 14.13
CA GLN A 41 16.96 38.77 12.97
C GLN A 41 17.10 37.26 13.26
N GLN A 42 16.65 36.71 14.38
CA GLN A 42 16.78 35.25 14.64
C GLN A 42 15.46 34.44 14.65
N VAL A 43 14.40 34.89 13.97
CA VAL A 43 13.16 34.09 13.82
C VAL A 43 13.02 33.48 12.41
N LYS A 44 14.07 33.49 11.58
CA LYS A 44 13.97 33.01 10.19
C LYS A 44 14.89 31.83 9.82
N GLY A 45 15.34 31.07 10.81
CA GLY A 45 16.32 29.99 10.60
C GLY A 45 15.87 28.55 10.86
N ASN A 46 14.81 28.30 11.65
CA ASN A 46 14.58 26.94 12.19
C ASN A 46 13.27 26.26 11.76
N SER A 47 12.37 26.96 11.08
CA SER A 47 11.10 26.38 10.58
C SER A 47 11.26 25.62 9.26
N GLY A 48 12.32 25.92 8.47
CA GLY A 48 12.55 25.28 7.17
C GLY A 48 12.97 23.83 7.29
N ASN A 49 13.71 23.48 8.34
CA ASN A 49 14.24 22.12 8.51
C ASN A 49 13.14 21.13 8.95
N THR A 50 12.22 21.53 9.83
CA THR A 50 11.18 20.62 10.35
C THR A 50 10.09 20.29 9.33
N PHE A 51 9.71 21.25 8.48
CA PHE A 51 8.69 21.04 7.45
C PHE A 51 9.19 20.13 6.33
N GLU A 52 10.38 20.41 5.79
CA GLU A 52 10.99 19.58 4.74
C GLU A 52 11.33 18.18 5.25
N GLU A 53 11.79 18.02 6.50
CA GLU A 53 11.98 16.69 7.11
C GLU A 53 10.68 15.90 7.21
N LYS A 54 9.56 16.54 7.62
CA LYS A 54 8.24 15.89 7.66
C LYS A 54 7.76 15.50 6.26
N LYS A 55 7.97 16.37 5.27
CA LYS A 55 7.63 16.10 3.88
C LYS A 55 8.43 14.92 3.32
N GLN A 56 9.74 14.88 3.58
CA GLN A 56 10.61 13.77 3.19
C GLN A 56 10.16 12.45 3.83
N LYS A 57 9.83 12.46 5.12
CA LYS A 57 9.32 11.26 5.81
C LYS A 57 8.02 10.74 5.20
N LEU A 58 7.09 11.64 4.83
CA LEU A 58 5.84 11.27 4.17
C LEU A 58 6.06 10.73 2.75
N GLN A 59 7.07 11.25 2.03
CA GLN A 59 7.50 10.68 0.75
C GLN A 59 8.03 9.26 0.91
N ASP A 60 8.90 9.04 1.89
CA ASP A 60 9.48 7.72 2.18
C ASP A 60 8.40 6.72 2.61
N GLU A 61 7.45 7.14 3.46
CA GLU A 61 6.29 6.34 3.85
C GLU A 61 5.43 5.98 2.62
N THR A 62 5.14 6.94 1.75
CA THR A 62 4.37 6.71 0.52
C THR A 62 5.05 5.69 -0.41
N GLN A 63 6.37 5.76 -0.53
CA GLN A 63 7.16 4.81 -1.32
C GLN A 63 7.19 3.41 -0.68
N ASP A 64 7.33 3.32 0.64
CA ASP A 64 7.34 2.05 1.36
C ASP A 64 5.96 1.37 1.28
N TYR A 65 4.87 2.11 1.45
CA TYR A 65 3.51 1.58 1.26
C TYR A 65 3.30 1.02 -0.15
N MET A 66 3.72 1.74 -1.19
CA MET A 66 3.67 1.27 -2.57
C MET A 66 4.44 -0.06 -2.72
N TYR A 67 5.63 -0.15 -2.12
CA TYR A 67 6.50 -1.31 -2.25
C TYR A 67 5.96 -2.54 -1.48
N GLN A 68 5.49 -2.36 -0.25
CA GLN A 68 5.00 -3.46 0.60
C GLN A 68 3.70 -4.04 0.07
N GLN A 69 2.77 -3.21 -0.40
CA GLN A 69 1.45 -3.64 -0.87
C GLN A 69 1.52 -4.34 -2.24
N SER A 70 2.44 -3.92 -3.10
CA SER A 70 2.56 -4.42 -4.47
C SER A 70 3.44 -5.68 -4.58
N SER A 71 4.58 -5.76 -3.88
CA SER A 71 5.65 -6.71 -4.24
C SER A 71 5.41 -8.17 -3.79
N LYS A 72 5.05 -8.41 -2.52
CA LYS A 72 5.07 -9.77 -1.96
C LYS A 72 3.85 -10.60 -2.33
N PHE A 73 2.65 -10.02 -2.24
CA PHE A 73 1.41 -10.72 -2.55
C PHE A 73 1.21 -10.94 -4.06
N SER A 74 1.53 -9.93 -4.88
CA SER A 74 1.36 -10.01 -6.34
C SER A 74 2.33 -11.03 -6.97
N SER A 75 3.57 -11.14 -6.48
CA SER A 75 4.54 -12.08 -7.06
C SER A 75 4.12 -13.55 -6.93
N VAL A 76 3.75 -13.98 -5.71
CA VAL A 76 3.36 -15.38 -5.45
C VAL A 76 2.07 -15.73 -6.20
N SER A 77 1.08 -14.86 -6.13
CA SER A 77 -0.21 -15.08 -6.82
C SER A 77 -0.07 -15.10 -8.34
N ARG A 78 0.77 -14.24 -8.92
CA ARG A 78 1.08 -14.24 -10.36
C ARG A 78 1.76 -15.53 -10.80
N ASN A 79 2.73 -16.02 -10.03
CA ASN A 79 3.38 -17.30 -10.32
C ASN A 79 2.38 -18.47 -10.29
N LEU A 80 1.47 -18.47 -9.32
CA LEU A 80 0.42 -19.49 -9.26
C LEU A 80 -0.51 -19.43 -10.49
N VAL A 81 -0.96 -18.23 -10.87
CA VAL A 81 -1.83 -18.04 -12.05
C VAL A 81 -1.12 -18.43 -13.35
N LEU A 82 0.15 -18.08 -13.50
CA LEU A 82 0.96 -18.51 -14.64
C LEU A 82 1.15 -20.03 -14.66
N GLY A 83 1.30 -20.67 -13.50
CA GLY A 83 1.32 -22.11 -13.36
C GLY A 83 0.01 -22.77 -13.82
N ILE A 84 -1.14 -22.22 -13.44
CA ILE A 84 -2.47 -22.66 -13.89
C ILE A 84 -2.58 -22.53 -15.42
N ILE A 85 -2.23 -21.36 -15.97
CA ILE A 85 -2.28 -21.10 -17.42
C ILE A 85 -1.36 -22.06 -18.18
N GLY A 86 -0.11 -22.23 -17.73
CA GLY A 86 0.87 -23.12 -18.36
C GLY A 86 0.44 -24.58 -18.32
N THR A 87 -0.14 -25.03 -17.20
CA THR A 87 -0.65 -26.39 -17.08
C THR A 87 -1.87 -26.61 -17.98
N ASN A 88 -2.79 -25.64 -18.02
CA ASN A 88 -3.93 -25.70 -18.95
C ASN A 88 -3.45 -25.75 -20.41
N TRP A 89 -2.45 -24.95 -20.77
CA TRP A 89 -1.84 -24.98 -22.10
C TRP A 89 -1.28 -26.37 -22.43
N PHE A 90 -0.48 -26.96 -21.53
CA PHE A 90 0.07 -28.30 -21.69
C PHE A 90 -1.03 -29.37 -21.86
N LEU A 91 -2.08 -29.33 -21.04
CA LEU A 91 -3.18 -30.29 -21.09
C LEU A 91 -4.08 -30.14 -22.33
N THR A 92 -4.18 -28.92 -22.88
CA THR A 92 -5.01 -28.66 -24.07
C THR A 92 -4.31 -29.00 -25.39
N TYR A 93 -2.99 -29.13 -25.38
CA TYR A 93 -2.18 -29.33 -26.57
C TYR A 93 -1.64 -30.77 -26.62
N VAL A 94 -2.49 -31.70 -27.04
CA VAL A 94 -2.12 -33.11 -27.24
C VAL A 94 -2.08 -33.41 -28.74
N ASP A 95 -0.95 -33.93 -29.22
CA ASP A 95 -0.73 -34.39 -30.61
C ASP A 95 -1.03 -33.34 -31.70
N GLY A 96 -0.69 -32.08 -31.45
CA GLY A 96 -0.89 -30.98 -32.42
C GLY A 96 -2.35 -30.59 -32.65
N LYS A 97 -3.28 -31.11 -31.84
CA LYS A 97 -4.71 -30.77 -31.89
C LYS A 97 -5.15 -30.11 -30.59
N LEU A 98 -5.89 -29.00 -30.72
CA LEU A 98 -6.49 -28.32 -29.59
C LEU A 98 -7.65 -29.16 -29.06
N ARG A 99 -7.48 -29.77 -27.89
CA ARG A 99 -8.56 -30.51 -27.21
C ARG A 99 -8.87 -29.76 -25.93
N ILE A 100 -10.09 -29.22 -25.80
CA ILE A 100 -10.53 -28.60 -24.54
C ILE A 100 -10.82 -29.75 -23.57
N PRO A 101 -10.00 -29.97 -22.53
CA PRO A 101 -10.10 -31.19 -21.74
C PRO A 101 -11.29 -31.16 -20.77
N ASN A 102 -11.67 -29.98 -20.28
CA ASN A 102 -12.75 -29.83 -19.31
C ASN A 102 -13.25 -28.37 -19.23
N LEU A 103 -14.56 -28.17 -19.05
CA LEU A 103 -15.19 -26.85 -18.78
C LEU A 103 -14.61 -26.18 -17.53
N TYR A 104 -14.31 -26.95 -16.47
CA TYR A 104 -13.73 -26.41 -15.24
C TYR A 104 -12.33 -25.80 -15.46
N LEU A 105 -11.50 -26.44 -16.29
CA LEU A 105 -10.17 -25.92 -16.64
C LEU A 105 -10.27 -24.69 -17.54
N PHE A 106 -11.22 -24.66 -18.48
CA PHE A 106 -11.49 -23.48 -19.28
C PHE A 106 -11.96 -22.30 -18.41
N ALA A 107 -12.87 -22.53 -17.46
CA ALA A 107 -13.32 -21.49 -16.53
C ALA A 107 -12.17 -21.01 -15.62
N SER A 108 -11.34 -21.92 -15.13
CA SER A 108 -10.13 -21.59 -14.38
C SER A 108 -9.15 -20.73 -15.19
N LEU A 109 -8.93 -21.07 -16.46
CA LEU A 109 -8.11 -20.28 -17.39
C LEU A 109 -8.65 -18.86 -17.54
N LEU A 110 -9.96 -18.72 -17.76
CA LEU A 110 -10.61 -17.41 -17.90
C LEU A 110 -10.44 -16.56 -16.62
N LEU A 111 -10.64 -17.15 -15.44
CA LEU A 111 -10.42 -16.47 -14.17
C LEU A 111 -8.95 -16.09 -13.95
N GLY A 112 -8.01 -16.93 -14.36
CA GLY A 112 -6.59 -16.62 -14.34
C GLY A 112 -6.23 -15.42 -15.23
N LEU A 113 -6.79 -15.35 -16.44
CA LEU A 113 -6.62 -14.19 -17.32
C LEU A 113 -7.26 -12.92 -16.74
N MET A 114 -8.45 -13.03 -16.17
CA MET A 114 -9.10 -11.91 -15.46
C MET A 114 -8.27 -11.44 -14.27
N PHE A 115 -7.67 -12.36 -13.52
CA PHE A 115 -6.73 -12.03 -12.44
C PHE A 115 -5.57 -11.19 -12.98
N LEU A 116 -4.92 -11.60 -14.08
CA LEU A 116 -3.80 -10.85 -14.65
C LEU A 116 -4.21 -9.46 -15.13
N LEU A 117 -5.41 -9.31 -15.72
CA LEU A 117 -5.93 -8.01 -16.12
C LEU A 117 -6.15 -7.09 -14.90
N VAL A 118 -6.79 -7.61 -13.84
CA VAL A 118 -6.96 -6.89 -12.58
C VAL A 118 -5.61 -6.58 -11.94
N ASP A 119 -4.62 -7.46 -12.07
CA ASP A 119 -3.25 -7.27 -11.58
C ASP A 119 -2.57 -6.07 -12.24
N VAL A 120 -2.65 -5.99 -13.57
CA VAL A 120 -2.12 -4.86 -14.37
C VAL A 120 -2.86 -3.57 -14.03
N ILE A 121 -4.19 -3.58 -14.02
CA ILE A 121 -5.00 -2.37 -13.74
C ILE A 121 -4.71 -1.84 -12.33
N HIS A 122 -4.66 -2.73 -11.34
CA HIS A 122 -4.33 -2.36 -9.97
C HIS A 122 -2.93 -1.74 -9.89
N TYR A 123 -1.92 -2.42 -10.44
CA TYR A 123 -0.54 -1.93 -10.41
C TYR A 123 -0.40 -0.55 -11.09
N PHE A 124 -0.98 -0.39 -12.27
CA PHE A 124 -0.95 0.87 -13.01
C PHE A 124 -1.69 1.99 -12.27
N GLY A 125 -2.91 1.69 -11.78
CA GLY A 125 -3.74 2.67 -11.06
C GLY A 125 -3.07 3.17 -9.78
N ASP A 126 -2.46 2.27 -9.01
CA ASP A 126 -1.72 2.64 -7.80
C ASP A 126 -0.45 3.42 -8.14
N SER A 127 0.35 2.96 -9.12
CA SER A 127 1.56 3.67 -9.56
C SER A 127 1.25 5.11 -9.97
N VAL A 128 0.23 5.32 -10.81
CA VAL A 128 -0.19 6.66 -11.25
C VAL A 128 -0.68 7.51 -10.06
N SER A 129 -1.38 6.91 -9.10
CA SER A 129 -1.93 7.64 -7.96
C SER A 129 -0.85 8.06 -6.97
N TYR A 130 0.09 7.16 -6.66
CA TYR A 130 1.25 7.44 -5.82
C TYR A 130 2.15 8.49 -6.48
N GLN A 131 2.40 8.37 -7.79
CA GLN A 131 3.21 9.36 -8.51
C GLN A 131 2.54 10.74 -8.56
N LYS A 132 1.23 10.79 -8.76
CA LYS A 132 0.46 12.05 -8.68
C LYS A 132 0.53 12.67 -7.28
N GLU A 133 0.53 11.85 -6.24
CA GLU A 133 0.65 12.35 -4.88
C GLU A 133 2.06 12.85 -4.58
N LEU A 134 3.10 12.15 -5.06
CA LEU A 134 4.48 12.59 -4.97
C LEU A 134 4.69 13.97 -5.61
N TYR A 135 4.12 14.22 -6.80
CA TYR A 135 4.14 15.56 -7.40
C TYR A 135 3.31 16.60 -6.64
N SER A 136 2.23 16.17 -5.98
CA SER A 136 1.39 17.09 -5.20
C SER A 136 2.07 17.56 -3.91
N LEU A 137 2.97 16.74 -3.34
CA LEU A 137 3.74 17.06 -2.14
C LEU A 137 4.61 18.31 -2.33
N ASP A 138 5.14 18.57 -3.53
CA ASP A 138 5.88 19.79 -3.85
C ASP A 138 5.00 21.05 -3.89
N GLY A 139 3.70 20.89 -4.10
CA GLY A 139 2.74 21.99 -4.09
C GLY A 139 2.19 22.35 -2.71
N TYR A 140 2.45 21.54 -1.68
CA TYR A 140 1.97 21.81 -0.32
C TYR A 140 2.84 22.86 0.37
N LYS A 141 2.19 23.87 0.95
CA LYS A 141 2.87 25.06 1.51
C LYS A 141 2.84 25.12 3.04
N THR A 142 1.98 24.31 3.67
CA THR A 142 1.76 24.35 5.12
C THR A 142 1.69 22.95 5.72
N GLU A 143 2.00 22.79 7.00
CA GLU A 143 1.81 21.51 7.70
C GLU A 143 0.35 21.05 7.69
N GLN A 144 -0.58 22.00 7.74
CA GLN A 144 -2.00 21.71 7.66
C GLN A 144 -2.40 21.13 6.29
N ASP A 145 -1.75 21.56 5.19
CA ASP A 145 -1.95 20.96 3.87
C ASP A 145 -1.47 19.50 3.83
N LEU A 146 -0.36 19.17 4.51
CA LEU A 146 0.12 17.79 4.61
C LEU A 146 -0.91 16.94 5.37
N ILE A 147 -1.37 17.40 6.53
CA ILE A 147 -2.34 16.63 7.33
C ILE A 147 -3.68 16.47 6.56
N ASP A 148 -4.26 17.57 6.09
CA ASP A 148 -5.62 17.53 5.57
C ASP A 148 -5.70 16.95 4.16
N LYS A 149 -4.68 17.16 3.31
CA LYS A 149 -4.72 16.78 1.89
C LYS A 149 -3.94 15.50 1.60
N HIS A 150 -2.72 15.37 2.13
CA HIS A 150 -1.90 14.19 1.86
C HIS A 150 -2.53 12.94 2.51
N GLU A 151 -2.85 13.01 3.80
CA GLU A 151 -3.44 11.87 4.53
C GLU A 151 -4.77 11.45 3.90
N SER A 152 -5.66 12.40 3.58
CA SER A 152 -6.94 12.12 2.92
C SER A 152 -6.79 11.44 1.56
N LYS A 153 -5.75 11.80 0.79
CA LYS A 153 -5.49 11.16 -0.51
C LYS A 153 -4.85 9.79 -0.34
N MET A 154 -3.91 9.62 0.57
CA MET A 154 -3.30 8.34 0.89
C MET A 154 -4.35 7.34 1.38
N ASP A 155 -5.30 7.75 2.22
CA ASP A 155 -6.41 6.90 2.65
C ASP A 155 -7.30 6.46 1.48
N LYS A 156 -7.60 7.37 0.54
CA LYS A 156 -8.35 7.02 -0.69
C LYS A 156 -7.61 6.02 -1.57
N ILE A 157 -6.30 6.19 -1.74
CA ILE A 157 -5.47 5.28 -2.52
C ILE A 157 -5.44 3.90 -1.84
N ASN A 158 -5.15 3.87 -0.54
CA ASN A 158 -5.10 2.64 0.25
C ASN A 158 -6.44 1.89 0.23
N LYS A 159 -7.56 2.58 0.43
CA LYS A 159 -8.90 1.98 0.39
C LYS A 159 -9.20 1.35 -0.98
N ARG A 160 -8.87 2.05 -2.07
CA ARG A 160 -9.02 1.52 -3.43
C ARG A 160 -8.12 0.30 -3.66
N SER A 161 -6.86 0.38 -3.26
CA SER A 161 -5.88 -0.69 -3.37
C SER A 161 -6.34 -1.95 -2.64
N HIS A 162 -6.87 -1.79 -1.41
CA HIS A 162 -7.44 -2.87 -0.63
C HIS A 162 -8.61 -3.58 -1.35
N ILE A 163 -9.49 -2.84 -2.02
CA ILE A 163 -10.57 -3.44 -2.84
C ILE A 163 -9.98 -4.32 -3.94
N PHE A 164 -8.93 -3.87 -4.62
CA PHE A 164 -8.26 -4.66 -5.65
C PHE A 164 -7.58 -5.90 -5.08
N ILE A 165 -6.97 -5.83 -3.89
CA ILE A 165 -6.36 -6.99 -3.22
C ILE A 165 -7.42 -8.05 -2.94
N VAL A 166 -8.57 -7.65 -2.39
CA VAL A 166 -9.69 -8.57 -2.10
C VAL A 166 -10.22 -9.19 -3.40
N ALA A 167 -10.38 -8.40 -4.46
CA ALA A 167 -10.81 -8.90 -5.77
C ALA A 167 -9.83 -9.92 -6.35
N LYS A 168 -8.52 -9.61 -6.33
CA LYS A 168 -7.44 -10.52 -6.75
C LYS A 168 -7.47 -11.83 -5.96
N PHE A 169 -7.54 -11.74 -4.64
CA PHE A 169 -7.61 -12.91 -3.77
C PHE A 169 -8.83 -13.78 -4.10
N SER A 170 -9.99 -13.16 -4.30
CA SER A 170 -11.22 -13.88 -4.65
C SER A 170 -11.07 -14.59 -5.99
N LEU A 171 -10.60 -13.90 -7.03
CA LEU A 171 -10.32 -14.49 -8.35
C LEU A 171 -9.35 -15.66 -8.25
N LEU A 172 -8.28 -15.53 -7.46
CA LEU A 172 -7.28 -16.56 -7.28
C LEU A 172 -7.85 -17.82 -6.63
N VAL A 173 -8.67 -17.66 -5.58
CA VAL A 173 -9.34 -18.76 -4.89
C VAL A 173 -10.27 -19.51 -5.84
N PHE A 174 -11.14 -18.79 -6.57
CA PHE A 174 -12.04 -19.42 -7.53
C PHE A 174 -11.28 -20.10 -8.67
N ALA A 175 -10.25 -19.46 -9.23
CA ALA A 175 -9.41 -20.05 -10.27
C ALA A 175 -8.75 -21.35 -9.80
N SER A 176 -8.22 -21.36 -8.57
CA SER A 176 -7.56 -22.52 -7.97
C SER A 176 -8.53 -23.67 -7.73
N ILE A 177 -9.72 -23.40 -7.16
CA ILE A 177 -10.73 -24.45 -6.91
C ILE A 177 -11.15 -25.11 -8.22
N LEU A 178 -11.49 -24.31 -9.24
CA LEU A 178 -11.87 -24.84 -10.55
C LEU A 178 -10.74 -25.60 -11.23
N PHE A 179 -9.49 -25.15 -11.04
CA PHE A 179 -8.32 -25.84 -11.55
C PHE A 179 -8.19 -27.25 -10.95
N PHE A 180 -8.23 -27.36 -9.62
CA PHE A 180 -8.11 -28.66 -8.94
C PHE A 180 -9.27 -29.61 -9.27
N ILE A 181 -10.51 -29.11 -9.30
CA ILE A 181 -11.68 -29.90 -9.74
C ILE A 181 -11.45 -30.41 -11.18
N GLY A 182 -10.98 -29.51 -12.05
CA GLY A 182 -10.69 -29.83 -13.44
C GLY A 182 -9.65 -30.94 -13.60
N LEU A 183 -8.55 -30.85 -12.84
CA LEU A 183 -7.49 -31.87 -12.81
C LEU A 183 -8.01 -33.21 -12.29
N ILE A 184 -8.76 -33.23 -11.18
CA ILE A 184 -9.30 -34.47 -10.60
C ILE A 184 -10.17 -35.21 -11.64
N ILE A 185 -11.02 -34.48 -12.37
CA ILE A 185 -11.88 -35.07 -13.41
C ILE A 185 -11.05 -35.70 -14.53
N ILE A 186 -9.95 -35.06 -14.96
CA ILE A 186 -9.05 -35.63 -15.96
C ILE A 186 -8.40 -36.90 -15.42
N PHE A 187 -7.82 -36.85 -14.22
CA PHE A 187 -7.14 -38.00 -13.62
C PHE A 187 -8.08 -39.19 -13.45
N ILE A 188 -9.32 -38.98 -12.99
CA ILE A 188 -10.31 -40.06 -12.88
C ILE A 188 -10.59 -40.68 -14.25
N LYS A 189 -10.78 -39.85 -15.29
CA LYS A 189 -11.08 -40.32 -16.65
C LYS A 189 -9.91 -41.06 -17.32
N GLU A 190 -8.68 -40.80 -16.88
CA GLU A 190 -7.48 -41.43 -17.43
C GLU A 190 -7.11 -42.71 -16.69
N VAL A 191 -7.47 -42.83 -15.41
CA VAL A 191 -7.22 -44.02 -14.58
C VAL A 191 -8.31 -45.10 -14.70
N PHE A 192 -9.57 -44.71 -14.95
CA PHE A 192 -10.73 -45.61 -15.09
C PHE A 192 -11.30 -45.59 -16.51
#